data_AF-A0A151F9C2-F1
#
_entry.id   AF-A0A151F9C2-F1
#
_cell.length_a   1.000
_cell.length_b   1.000
_cell.length_c   1.000
_cell.angle_alpha   90.00
_cell.angle_beta   90.00
_cell.angle_gamma   90.00
#
_symmetry.space_group_name_H-M   'P 1'
#
loop_
_entity.id
_entity.type
_entity.pdbx_description
1 polymer ?
#
loop_
_entity_poly.entity_id
_entity_poly.type
_entity_poly.pdbx_seq_one_letter_code
_entity_poly.pdbx_strand_id
1 'polypeptide(L)'
;MSVWHGDQHKRKPTGGVKRFHRKKRKFEKGSFPTETTLGKPKKKTSRGHGQNTKLRLLNVTHANISDPSTGKTEKTKVIRVLKNPANADYDRRGVITKGALIETALGTAQVTSRPGQDGIVNAILVPKKAS
;
A
#
# COMPACT_ATOMS: atom_id res chain seq x y z
N MET A 1 14.84 -13.03 -9.58
CA MET A 1 13.65 -13.70 -8.98
C MET A 1 12.38 -13.06 -9.53
N SER A 2 11.40 -13.85 -9.98
CA SER A 2 10.14 -13.35 -10.56
C SER A 2 8.94 -13.89 -9.80
N VAL A 3 8.05 -13.00 -9.33
CA VAL A 3 6.81 -13.35 -8.61
C VAL A 3 5.77 -13.88 -9.60
N TRP A 4 5.07 -14.97 -9.23
CA TRP A 4 4.08 -15.64 -10.09
C TRP A 4 2.74 -15.80 -9.39
N HIS A 5 1.64 -15.45 -10.07
CA HIS A 5 0.29 -15.51 -9.51
C HIS A 5 -0.59 -16.63 -10.08
N GLY A 6 -0.03 -17.54 -10.89
CA GLY A 6 -0.76 -18.71 -11.39
C GLY A 6 -1.11 -19.70 -10.26
N ASP A 7 -2.28 -20.34 -10.35
CA ASP A 7 -2.81 -21.27 -9.35
C ASP A 7 -2.33 -22.71 -9.51
N GLN A 8 -1.58 -23.02 -10.58
CA GLN A 8 -1.23 -24.39 -10.94
C GLN A 8 -0.42 -25.12 -9.87
N HIS A 9 0.32 -24.37 -9.06
CA HIS A 9 1.10 -24.89 -7.93
C HIS A 9 0.25 -25.16 -6.68
N LYS A 10 -0.98 -24.65 -6.63
CA LYS A 10 -1.89 -24.85 -5.50
C LYS A 10 -2.57 -26.23 -5.61
N ARG A 11 -2.94 -26.78 -4.46
CA ARG A 11 -3.73 -28.02 -4.37
C ARG A 11 -5.19 -27.76 -4.77
N LYS A 12 -5.90 -28.84 -5.13
CA LYS A 12 -7.35 -28.80 -5.31
C LYS A 12 -8.05 -28.53 -3.97
N PRO A 13 -9.31 -28.06 -3.98
CA PRO A 13 -10.10 -27.93 -2.74
C PRO A 13 -10.20 -29.24 -1.95
N THR A 14 -10.22 -30.38 -2.64
CA THR A 14 -10.21 -31.73 -2.05
C THR A 14 -8.84 -32.20 -1.54
N GLY A 15 -7.79 -31.38 -1.64
CA GLY A 15 -6.42 -31.72 -1.22
C GLY A 15 -5.58 -32.43 -2.29
N GLY A 16 -6.20 -32.95 -3.35
CA GLY A 16 -5.48 -33.61 -4.45
C GLY A 16 -4.47 -32.69 -5.16
N VAL A 17 -3.32 -33.25 -5.56
CA VAL A 17 -2.27 -32.52 -6.29
C VAL A 17 -2.70 -32.23 -7.73
N LYS A 18 -2.50 -30.99 -8.20
CA LYS A 18 -2.76 -30.60 -9.59
C LYS A 18 -1.50 -30.86 -10.44
N ARG A 19 -1.67 -31.51 -11.59
CA ARG A 19 -0.57 -31.69 -12.57
C ARG A 19 -0.41 -30.41 -13.41
N PHE A 20 0.82 -29.97 -13.62
CA PHE A 20 1.13 -28.84 -14.49
C PHE A 20 0.96 -29.23 -15.95
N HIS A 21 0.07 -28.55 -16.68
CA HIS A 21 -0.17 -28.82 -18.11
C HIS A 21 0.46 -27.78 -19.05
N ARG A 22 1.03 -26.69 -18.51
CA ARG A 22 1.63 -25.61 -19.31
C ARG A 22 2.77 -24.91 -18.56
N LYS A 23 3.56 -24.15 -19.31
CA LYS A 23 4.57 -23.22 -18.77
C LYS A 23 3.92 -21.91 -18.28
N LYS A 24 4.69 -21.15 -17.50
CA LYS A 24 4.36 -19.81 -16.99
C LYS A 24 4.06 -18.83 -18.15
N ARG A 25 2.91 -18.15 -18.13
CA ARG A 25 2.43 -17.15 -19.11
C ARG A 25 2.49 -15.70 -18.63
N LYS A 26 2.89 -14.77 -19.50
CA LYS A 26 3.14 -13.34 -19.18
C LYS A 26 2.02 -12.65 -18.36
N PHE A 27 0.75 -13.02 -18.55
CA PHE A 27 -0.37 -12.42 -17.83
C PHE A 27 -0.44 -12.78 -16.32
N GLU A 28 0.25 -13.84 -15.87
CA GLU A 28 0.29 -14.23 -14.44
C GLU A 28 1.53 -13.66 -13.73
N LYS A 29 2.34 -12.85 -14.43
CA LYS A 29 3.56 -12.25 -13.89
C LYS A 29 3.20 -11.18 -12.85
N GLY A 30 3.66 -11.39 -11.62
CA GLY A 30 3.58 -10.43 -10.54
C GLY A 30 4.72 -9.42 -10.54
N SER A 31 4.67 -8.52 -9.56
CA SER A 31 5.77 -7.61 -9.22
C SER A 31 6.09 -7.73 -7.73
N PHE A 32 7.32 -7.37 -7.36
CA PHE A 32 7.66 -7.20 -5.96
C PHE A 32 6.82 -6.08 -5.33
N PRO A 33 6.47 -6.22 -4.04
CA PRO A 33 5.78 -5.17 -3.30
C PRO A 33 6.64 -3.91 -3.26
N THR A 34 5.98 -2.76 -3.17
CA THR A 34 6.64 -1.49 -2.98
C THR A 34 6.33 -1.03 -1.57
N GLU A 35 7.33 -1.10 -0.71
CA GLU A 35 7.24 -0.64 0.66
C GLU A 35 7.49 0.87 0.67
N THR A 36 6.41 1.63 0.85
CA THR A 36 6.51 3.10 0.90
C THR A 36 7.00 3.51 2.28
N THR A 37 8.12 4.23 2.33
CA THR A 37 8.73 4.72 3.58
C THR A 37 8.75 6.24 3.65
N LEU A 38 9.08 6.78 4.81
CA LEU A 38 9.25 8.22 4.99
C LEU A 38 10.61 8.67 4.46
N GLY A 39 10.63 9.75 3.68
CA GLY A 39 11.87 10.31 3.12
C GLY A 39 11.63 11.20 1.91
N LYS A 40 12.71 11.67 1.27
CA LYS A 40 12.63 12.56 0.09
C LYS A 40 11.70 11.94 -0.96
N PRO A 41 10.67 12.68 -1.45
CA PRO A 41 9.62 12.10 -2.28
C PRO A 41 10.20 11.47 -3.54
N LYS A 42 9.98 10.17 -3.71
CA LYS A 42 10.47 9.41 -4.86
C LYS A 42 9.33 8.56 -5.42
N LYS A 43 9.01 8.82 -6.69
CA LYS A 43 7.96 8.13 -7.43
C LYS A 43 8.60 7.33 -8.56
N LYS A 44 8.09 6.13 -8.82
CA LYS A 44 8.52 5.28 -9.93
C LYS A 44 7.32 4.91 -10.80
N THR A 45 7.42 5.24 -12.07
CA THR A 45 6.42 4.88 -13.08
C THR A 45 6.64 3.44 -13.52
N SER A 46 5.56 2.65 -13.56
CA SER A 46 5.60 1.24 -13.99
C SER A 46 4.54 1.01 -15.06
N ARG A 47 4.97 0.52 -16.24
CA ARG A 47 4.06 0.08 -17.30
C ARG A 47 3.34 -1.20 -16.87
N GLY A 48 2.03 -1.21 -17.04
CA GLY A 48 1.12 -2.34 -16.85
C GLY A 48 0.72 -2.99 -18.17
N HIS A 49 -0.34 -3.80 -18.12
CA HIS A 49 -0.94 -4.39 -19.31
C HIS A 49 -1.73 -3.33 -20.11
N GLY A 50 -1.70 -3.42 -21.44
CA GLY A 50 -2.48 -2.51 -22.31
C GLY A 50 -2.11 -1.02 -22.18
N GLN A 51 -0.83 -0.69 -22.02
CA GLN A 51 -0.33 0.70 -21.84
C GLN A 51 -0.77 1.46 -20.59
N ASN A 52 -1.53 0.80 -19.70
CA ASN A 52 -1.85 1.39 -18.41
C ASN A 52 -0.58 1.65 -17.60
N THR A 53 -0.52 2.79 -16.93
CA THR A 53 0.64 3.22 -16.16
C THR A 53 0.27 3.30 -14.69
N LYS A 54 1.07 2.68 -13.82
CA LYS A 54 0.93 2.76 -12.36
C LYS A 54 2.05 3.60 -11.77
N LEU A 55 1.71 4.45 -10.81
CA LEU A 55 2.67 5.28 -10.10
C LEU A 55 2.96 4.66 -8.74
N ARG A 56 4.18 4.17 -8.54
CA ARG A 56 4.59 3.56 -7.27
C ARG A 56 5.30 4.59 -6.41
N LEU A 57 4.82 4.81 -5.20
CA LEU A 57 5.48 5.68 -4.23
C LEU A 57 6.53 4.87 -3.45
N LEU A 58 7.80 5.24 -3.58
CA LEU A 58 8.88 4.63 -2.80
C LEU A 58 9.05 5.37 -1.48
N ASN A 59 9.13 6.69 -1.55
CA ASN A 59 9.34 7.56 -0.41
C ASN A 59 8.33 8.70 -0.42
N VAL A 60 7.87 9.11 0.76
CA VAL A 60 6.91 10.20 0.93
C VAL A 60 7.24 11.08 2.14
N THR A 61 6.95 12.36 2.03
CA THR A 61 7.06 13.34 3.13
C THR A 61 5.72 13.89 3.59
N HIS A 62 4.75 13.98 2.69
CA HIS A 62 3.46 14.62 2.94
C HIS A 62 2.31 13.67 2.62
N ALA A 63 1.23 13.80 3.38
CA ALA A 63 -0.05 13.15 3.12
C ALA A 63 -1.15 14.20 2.99
N ASN A 64 -2.16 13.91 2.17
CA ASN A 64 -3.39 14.69 2.13
C ASN A 64 -4.35 14.10 3.17
N ILE A 65 -4.74 14.90 4.15
CA ILE A 65 -5.58 14.47 5.26
C ILE A 65 -6.92 15.16 5.11
N SER A 66 -7.97 14.36 5.01
CA SER A 66 -9.35 14.85 5.00
C SER A 66 -9.95 14.70 6.39
N ASP A 67 -10.51 15.79 6.89
CA ASP A 67 -11.32 15.79 8.10
C ASP A 67 -12.80 15.56 7.70
N PRO A 68 -13.41 14.43 8.09
CA PRO A 68 -14.78 14.11 7.72
C PRO A 68 -15.81 15.02 8.43
N SER A 69 -15.46 15.65 9.57
CA SER A 69 -16.37 16.52 10.32
C SER A 69 -16.49 17.90 9.70
N THR A 70 -15.36 18.46 9.22
CA THR A 70 -15.33 19.79 8.61
C THR A 70 -15.39 19.76 7.09
N GLY A 71 -15.17 18.59 6.47
CA GLY A 71 -15.10 18.41 5.02
C GLY A 71 -13.84 18.99 4.37
N LYS A 72 -12.90 19.54 5.16
CA LYS A 72 -11.68 20.16 4.65
C LYS A 72 -10.59 19.13 4.44
N THR A 73 -9.74 19.36 3.43
CA THR A 73 -8.57 18.54 3.15
C THR A 73 -7.32 19.40 3.21
N GLU A 74 -6.36 18.99 4.03
CA GLU A 74 -5.11 19.71 4.23
C GLU A 74 -3.92 18.79 3.94
N LYS A 75 -2.88 19.38 3.35
CA LYS A 75 -1.64 18.67 3.07
C LYS A 75 -0.67 18.87 4.22
N THR A 76 -0.36 17.78 4.91
CA THR A 76 0.41 17.83 6.15
C THR A 76 1.59 16.88 6.09
N LYS A 77 2.67 17.22 6.79
CA LYS A 77 3.85 16.38 6.92
C LYS A 77 3.53 15.16 7.80
N VAL A 78 3.98 13.98 7.37
CA VAL A 78 3.86 12.75 8.16
C VAL A 78 5.08 12.66 9.09
N ILE A 79 4.82 12.46 10.38
CA ILE A 79 5.88 12.38 11.41
C ILE A 79 6.37 10.94 11.50
N ARG A 80 5.46 10.00 11.79
CA ARG A 80 5.75 8.55 11.89
C ARG A 80 4.50 7.71 11.62
N VAL A 81 4.72 6.40 11.44
CA VAL A 81 3.66 5.39 11.42
C VAL A 81 3.46 4.90 12.86
N LEU A 82 2.22 4.87 13.33
CA LEU A 82 1.88 4.38 14.67
C LEU A 82 1.58 2.88 14.67
N LYS A 83 0.70 2.46 13.74
CA LYS A 83 0.22 1.09 13.67
C LYS A 83 -0.24 0.73 12.28
N ASN A 84 0.08 -0.49 11.86
CA ASN A 84 -0.29 -1.05 10.59
C ASN A 84 -1.05 -2.36 10.84
N PRO A 85 -2.32 -2.46 10.41
CA PRO A 85 -3.11 -3.66 10.63
C PRO A 85 -2.55 -4.88 9.88
N ALA A 86 -1.72 -4.70 8.85
CA ALA A 86 -1.20 -5.80 8.05
C ALA A 86 -0.07 -6.57 8.75
N ASN A 87 0.84 -5.88 9.44
CA ASN A 87 1.99 -6.49 10.10
C ASN A 87 2.62 -5.51 11.10
N ALA A 88 2.93 -5.97 12.31
CA ALA A 88 3.65 -5.19 13.33
C ALA A 88 5.10 -4.82 12.91
N ASP A 89 5.72 -5.60 12.03
CA ASP A 89 7.06 -5.26 11.50
C ASP A 89 7.05 -3.97 10.68
N TYR A 90 5.95 -3.69 9.99
CA TYR A 90 5.79 -2.45 9.22
C TYR A 90 5.69 -1.22 10.11
N ASP A 91 5.31 -1.38 11.38
CA ASP A 91 5.31 -0.29 12.36
C ASP A 91 6.73 0.12 12.69
N ARG A 92 7.59 -0.88 12.92
CA ARG A 92 9.02 -0.68 13.23
C ARG A 92 9.78 -0.07 12.06
N ARG A 93 9.47 -0.53 10.84
CA ARG A 93 10.13 -0.05 9.60
C ARG A 93 9.52 1.25 9.06
N GLY A 94 8.39 1.70 9.59
CA GLY A 94 7.68 2.89 9.12
C GLY A 94 7.10 2.75 7.72
N VAL A 95 6.61 1.55 7.36
CA VAL A 95 6.03 1.27 6.04
C VAL A 95 4.57 1.69 6.00
N ILE A 96 4.23 2.54 5.03
CA ILE A 96 2.89 3.09 4.84
C ILE A 96 2.12 2.22 3.84
N THR A 97 1.09 1.54 4.33
CA THR A 97 0.14 0.79 3.50
C THR A 97 -1.28 1.33 3.69
N LYS A 98 -2.21 0.86 2.87
CA LYS A 98 -3.64 1.11 3.09
C LYS A 98 -4.03 0.62 4.49
N GLY A 99 -4.75 1.44 5.23
CA GLY A 99 -5.22 1.17 6.60
C GLY A 99 -4.21 1.51 7.70
N ALA A 100 -2.98 1.90 7.37
CA ALA A 100 -2.00 2.31 8.36
C ALA A 100 -2.44 3.59 9.10
N LEU A 101 -2.24 3.62 10.41
CA LEU A 101 -2.40 4.78 11.25
C LEU A 101 -1.09 5.58 11.27
N ILE A 102 -1.19 6.84 10.88
CA ILE A 102 -0.07 7.77 10.78
C ILE A 102 -0.26 8.92 11.76
N GLU A 103 0.84 9.39 12.32
CA GLU A 103 0.89 10.59 13.15
C GLU A 103 1.27 11.79 12.30
N THR A 104 0.49 12.86 12.42
CA THR A 104 0.59 14.07 11.61
C THR A 104 0.36 15.28 12.51
N ALA A 105 0.70 16.49 12.06
CA ALA A 105 0.52 17.70 12.86
C ALA A 105 -0.95 17.97 13.25
N LEU A 106 -1.90 17.50 12.44
CA LEU A 106 -3.35 17.65 12.69
C LEU A 106 -3.88 16.58 13.66
N GLY A 107 -3.13 15.50 13.89
CA GLY A 107 -3.51 14.38 14.74
C GLY A 107 -3.28 13.02 14.08
N THR A 108 -3.97 12.01 14.58
CA THR A 108 -3.89 10.63 14.08
C THR A 108 -4.79 10.48 12.87
N ALA A 109 -4.24 10.00 11.76
CA ALA A 109 -5.00 9.77 10.52
C ALA A 109 -4.84 8.33 10.03
N GLN A 110 -5.87 7.79 9.40
CA GLN A 110 -5.87 6.47 8.79
C GLN A 110 -5.72 6.60 7.27
N VAL A 111 -4.73 5.93 6.70
CA VAL A 111 -4.46 5.94 5.26
C VAL A 111 -5.54 5.14 4.52
N THR A 112 -6.18 5.76 3.52
CA THR A 112 -7.22 5.13 2.69
C THR A 112 -6.74 4.75 1.30
N SER A 113 -5.75 5.47 0.76
CA SER A 113 -5.17 5.18 -0.56
C SER A 113 -4.29 3.93 -0.54
N ARG A 114 -3.87 3.47 -1.74
CA ARG A 114 -2.86 2.42 -1.93
C ARG A 114 -1.58 3.05 -2.48
N PRO A 115 -0.64 3.47 -1.62
CA PRO A 115 0.51 4.28 -2.03
C PRO A 115 1.39 3.62 -3.11
N GLY A 116 1.51 2.29 -3.08
CA GLY A 116 2.27 1.51 -4.07
C GLY A 116 1.64 1.43 -5.47
N GLN A 117 0.38 1.88 -5.66
CA GLN A 117 -0.30 1.88 -6.97
C GLN A 117 -0.78 3.27 -7.39
N ASP A 118 -1.29 4.06 -6.44
CA ASP A 118 -1.91 5.36 -6.69
C ASP A 118 -0.85 6.48 -6.71
N GLY A 119 0.30 6.27 -6.05
CA GLY A 119 1.42 7.22 -6.07
C GLY A 119 1.26 8.44 -5.16
N ILE A 120 0.23 8.44 -4.32
CA ILE A 120 -0.11 9.47 -3.32
C ILE A 120 -0.62 8.82 -2.03
N VAL A 121 -0.43 9.52 -0.90
CA VAL A 121 -0.95 9.12 0.41
C VAL A 121 -2.12 10.03 0.76
N ASN A 122 -3.33 9.46 0.74
CA ASN A 122 -4.53 10.11 1.24
C ASN A 122 -4.95 9.41 2.52
N ALA A 123 -5.35 10.19 3.51
CA ALA A 123 -5.75 9.72 4.83
C ALA A 123 -6.98 10.46 5.33
N ILE A 124 -7.70 9.83 6.25
CA ILE A 124 -8.85 10.42 6.96
C ILE A 124 -8.47 10.58 8.42
N LEU A 125 -8.79 11.72 9.02
CA LEU A 125 -8.54 11.97 10.43
C LEU A 125 -9.40 11.03 11.29
N VAL A 126 -8.79 10.34 12.24
CA VAL A 126 -9.50 9.42 13.13
C VAL A 126 -9.92 10.20 14.38
N PRO A 127 -11.21 10.23 14.74
CA PRO A 127 -11.63 10.86 15.98
C PRO A 127 -10.96 10.13 17.16
N LYS A 128 -10.41 10.89 18.11
CA LYS A 128 -9.93 10.31 19.37
C LYS A 128 -11.13 9.61 20.02
N LYS A 129 -11.07 8.29 20.19
CA LYS A 129 -12.04 7.62 21.06
C LYS A 129 -11.91 8.26 22.43
N ALA A 130 -13.01 8.81 22.93
CA ALA A 130 -13.13 9.12 24.35
C ALA A 130 -12.92 7.79 25.08
N SER A 131 -11.85 7.74 25.88
CA SER A 131 -11.52 6.60 26.74
C SER A 131 -12.61 6.36 27.77
#